data_AF-A0A969LFJ7-F1
#
_entry.id   AF-A0A969LFJ7-F1
#
_cell.length_a   1.000
_cell.length_b   1.000
_cell.length_c   1.000
_cell.angle_alpha   90.00
_cell.angle_beta   90.00
_cell.angle_gamma   90.00
#
_symmetry.space_group_name_H-M   'P 1'
#
loop_
_entity.id
_entity.type
_entity.pdbx_description
1 polymer ?
#
loop_
_entity_poly.entity_id
_entity_poly.type
_entity_poly.pdbx_seq_one_letter_code
_entity_poly.pdbx_strand_id
1 'polypeptide(L)'
;MTLHQLIIWIVCFSCLSLLARTLLSRHNRGWSAIAGLVLAVAVSTFYVDPYLASVLGGGLWFMLLMVPLLGFARVNALIYQERYREARQIATYLRWLHPIDGWFEQPKILRALELGQRGSAHVAIANLRVAEPLASPLGRNATALLLLMDARWGELLDWIQQHVPENALHRDPHLALYYLRALGEVGDLNGLLWALERSQPALTRRASPDALNLARLFALAFVGRRRRCAAC
;
A
#
# COMPACT_ATOMS: atom_id res chain seq x y z
N MET A 1 -7.48 40.14 -8.96
CA MET A 1 -7.15 38.72 -9.22
C MET A 1 -8.32 38.10 -9.95
N THR A 2 -8.15 37.77 -11.23
CA THR A 2 -9.22 37.14 -12.03
C THR A 2 -9.29 35.64 -11.75
N LEU A 3 -10.45 35.01 -11.94
CA LEU A 3 -10.67 33.57 -11.70
C LEU A 3 -9.61 32.69 -12.41
N HIS A 4 -9.22 33.07 -13.62
CA HIS A 4 -8.18 32.41 -14.41
C HIS A 4 -6.81 32.41 -13.71
N GLN A 5 -6.44 33.53 -13.08
CA GLN A 5 -5.20 33.64 -12.32
C GLN A 5 -5.22 32.72 -11.09
N LEU A 6 -6.35 32.64 -10.38
CA LEU A 6 -6.49 31.75 -9.22
C LEU A 6 -6.34 30.27 -9.61
N ILE A 7 -6.97 29.84 -10.71
CA ILE A 7 -6.87 28.45 -11.19
C ILE A 7 -5.42 28.11 -11.55
N ILE A 8 -4.73 29.00 -12.25
CA ILE A 8 -3.32 28.81 -12.62
C ILE A 8 -2.44 28.72 -11.37
N TRP A 9 -2.64 29.58 -10.37
CA TRP A 9 -1.90 29.51 -9.12
C TRP A 9 -2.13 28.20 -8.37
N ILE A 10 -3.37 27.70 -8.31
CA ILE A 10 -3.69 26.40 -7.68
C ILE A 10 -3.00 25.25 -8.42
N VAL A 11 -3.06 25.24 -9.76
CA VAL A 11 -2.41 24.21 -10.59
C VAL A 11 -0.89 24.26 -10.39
N CYS A 12 -0.27 25.44 -10.48
CA CYS A 12 1.16 25.60 -10.28
C CYS A 12 1.60 25.20 -8.87
N PHE A 13 0.92 25.66 -7.83
CA PHE A 13 1.28 25.37 -6.44
C PHE A 13 1.12 23.88 -6.10
N SER A 14 0.03 23.25 -6.56
CA SER A 14 -0.22 21.82 -6.35
C SER A 14 0.79 20.95 -7.12
N CYS A 15 1.08 21.26 -8.38
CA CYS A 15 2.10 20.57 -9.16
C CYS A 15 3.50 20.74 -8.53
N LEU A 16 3.86 21.95 -8.11
CA LEU A 16 5.17 22.21 -7.50
C LEU A 16 5.32 21.50 -6.15
N SER A 17 4.27 21.49 -5.32
CA SER A 17 4.25 20.76 -4.04
C SER A 17 4.36 19.24 -4.24
N LEU A 18 3.64 18.69 -5.22
CA LEU A 18 3.72 17.27 -5.56
C LEU A 18 5.11 16.90 -6.12
N LEU A 19 5.68 17.77 -6.96
CA LEU A 19 7.00 17.58 -7.54
C LEU A 19 8.09 17.68 -6.45
N ALA A 20 8.00 18.62 -5.52
CA ALA A 20 8.89 18.68 -4.36
C ALA A 20 8.80 17.41 -3.50
N ARG A 21 7.59 16.96 -3.15
CA ARG A 21 7.37 15.73 -2.37
C ARG A 21 7.91 14.48 -3.06
N THR A 22 7.74 14.37 -4.36
CA THR A 22 8.20 13.21 -5.15
C THR A 22 9.70 13.25 -5.42
N LEU A 23 10.32 14.42 -5.54
CA LEU A 23 11.79 14.53 -5.59
C LEU A 23 12.45 14.15 -4.26
N LEU A 24 11.80 14.48 -3.13
CA LEU A 24 12.23 14.06 -1.79
C LEU A 24 12.04 12.55 -1.55
N SER A 25 11.16 11.88 -2.29
CA SER A 25 10.85 10.45 -2.14
C SER A 25 11.15 9.66 -3.42
N ARG A 26 12.22 8.87 -3.41
CA ARG A 26 12.63 8.02 -4.56
C ARG A 26 11.57 7.02 -5.06
N HIS A 27 10.43 6.87 -4.38
CA HIS A 27 9.46 5.80 -4.60
C HIS A 27 8.29 6.16 -5.54
N ASN A 28 8.17 7.41 -6.01
CA ASN A 28 6.99 7.89 -6.77
C ASN A 28 7.39 8.66 -8.04
N ARG A 29 8.22 8.07 -8.89
CA ARG A 29 8.71 8.75 -10.10
C ARG A 29 7.61 8.97 -11.13
N GLY A 30 6.60 8.09 -11.22
CA GLY A 30 5.46 8.26 -12.13
C GLY A 30 4.72 9.57 -11.90
N TRP A 31 4.45 9.89 -10.63
CA TRP A 31 3.84 11.15 -10.24
C TRP A 31 4.63 12.39 -10.65
N SER A 32 5.97 12.34 -10.56
CA SER A 32 6.82 13.46 -10.97
C SER A 32 6.75 13.71 -12.49
N ALA A 33 6.68 12.65 -13.31
CA ALA A 33 6.58 12.78 -14.76
C ALA A 33 5.23 13.41 -15.18
N ILE A 34 4.13 12.95 -14.58
CA ILE A 34 2.79 13.49 -14.87
C ILE A 34 2.67 14.94 -14.37
N ALA A 35 3.12 15.23 -13.15
CA ALA A 35 3.12 16.60 -12.61
C ALA A 35 3.98 17.55 -13.47
N GLY A 36 5.14 17.09 -13.92
CA GLY A 36 6.01 17.83 -14.83
C GLY A 36 5.36 18.11 -16.18
N LEU A 37 4.68 17.12 -16.77
CA LEU A 37 3.94 17.27 -18.03
C LEU A 37 2.81 18.32 -17.89
N VAL A 38 1.99 18.20 -16.84
CA VAL A 38 0.89 19.15 -16.59
C VAL A 38 1.41 20.56 -16.38
N LEU A 39 2.51 20.71 -15.64
CA LEU A 39 3.16 22.01 -15.41
C LEU A 39 3.73 22.59 -16.72
N ALA A 40 4.39 21.78 -17.55
CA ALA A 40 4.94 22.21 -18.82
C ALA A 40 3.83 22.67 -19.80
N VAL A 41 2.71 21.95 -19.85
CA VAL A 41 1.54 22.34 -20.66
C VAL A 41 0.93 23.64 -20.13
N ALA A 42 0.75 23.77 -18.81
CA ALA A 42 0.18 24.98 -18.21
C ALA A 42 1.05 26.22 -18.44
N VAL A 43 2.38 26.09 -18.28
CA VAL A 43 3.33 27.19 -18.51
C VAL A 43 3.42 27.55 -20.00
N SER A 44 3.51 26.57 -20.89
CA SER A 44 3.58 26.83 -22.35
C SER A 44 2.31 27.50 -22.89
N THR A 45 1.13 27.08 -22.44
CA THR A 45 -0.14 27.73 -22.82
C THR A 45 -0.32 29.11 -22.18
N PHE A 46 0.26 29.36 -21.00
CA PHE A 46 0.21 30.67 -20.36
C PHE A 46 0.89 31.77 -21.19
N TYR A 47 1.97 31.44 -21.91
CA TYR A 47 2.66 32.39 -22.80
C TYR A 47 1.83 32.77 -24.04
N VAL A 48 0.82 31.98 -24.41
CA VAL A 48 -0.02 32.20 -25.60
C VAL A 48 -1.31 32.92 -25.22
N ASP A 49 -2.08 32.37 -24.29
CA ASP A 49 -3.34 32.94 -23.83
C ASP A 49 -3.67 32.46 -22.40
N PRO A 50 -3.81 33.38 -21.42
CA PRO A 50 -4.20 33.04 -20.05
C PRO A 50 -5.55 32.31 -19.93
N TYR A 51 -6.49 32.54 -20.86
CA TYR A 51 -7.78 31.85 -20.88
C TYR A 51 -7.61 30.37 -21.24
N LEU A 52 -6.95 30.08 -22.36
CA LEU A 52 -6.66 28.70 -22.80
C LEU A 52 -5.80 27.94 -21.79
N ALA A 53 -4.84 28.63 -21.16
CA ALA A 53 -4.01 28.05 -20.10
C ALA A 53 -4.84 27.57 -18.91
N SER A 54 -5.86 28.34 -18.51
CA SER A 54 -6.73 27.97 -17.39
C SER A 54 -7.65 26.78 -17.71
N VAL A 55 -8.18 26.72 -18.93
CA VAL A 55 -9.09 25.64 -19.36
C VAL A 55 -8.33 24.33 -19.60
N LEU A 56 -7.26 24.38 -20.41
CA LEU A 56 -6.47 23.20 -20.73
C LEU A 56 -5.64 22.74 -19.52
N GLY A 57 -4.96 23.67 -18.85
CA GLY A 57 -4.16 23.37 -17.66
C GLY A 57 -5.02 22.86 -16.50
N GLY A 58 -6.16 23.52 -16.23
CA GLY A 58 -7.10 23.10 -15.19
C GLY A 58 -7.79 21.77 -15.50
N GLY A 59 -8.22 21.57 -16.75
CA GLY A 59 -8.85 20.31 -17.19
C GLY A 59 -7.88 19.12 -17.14
N LEU A 60 -6.67 19.31 -17.65
CA LEU A 60 -5.61 18.30 -17.61
C LEU A 60 -5.19 17.99 -16.17
N TRP A 61 -5.05 19.02 -15.34
CA TRP A 61 -4.79 18.85 -13.91
C TRP A 61 -5.90 18.06 -13.21
N PHE A 62 -7.17 18.41 -13.44
CA PHE A 62 -8.28 17.70 -12.81
C PHE A 62 -8.31 16.22 -13.24
N MET A 63 -8.13 15.95 -14.53
CA MET A 63 -8.20 14.61 -15.08
C MET A 63 -7.00 13.73 -14.69
N LEU A 64 -5.77 14.25 -14.68
CA LEU A 64 -4.56 13.46 -14.41
C LEU A 64 -4.06 13.51 -12.96
N LEU A 65 -4.50 14.49 -12.15
CA LEU A 65 -4.12 14.59 -10.74
C LEU A 65 -5.31 14.34 -9.82
N MET A 66 -6.40 15.10 -9.91
CA MET A 66 -7.51 14.91 -8.96
C MET A 66 -8.19 13.55 -9.07
N VAL A 67 -8.56 13.13 -10.29
CA VAL A 67 -9.29 11.87 -10.48
C VAL A 67 -8.49 10.66 -9.96
N PRO A 68 -7.18 10.51 -10.28
CA PRO A 68 -6.37 9.43 -9.72
C PRO A 68 -6.22 9.52 -8.21
N LEU A 69 -5.94 10.70 -7.63
CA LEU A 69 -5.79 10.85 -6.18
C LEU A 69 -7.05 10.39 -5.43
N LEU A 70 -8.23 10.82 -5.88
CA LEU A 70 -9.49 10.44 -5.27
C LEU A 70 -9.80 8.96 -5.48
N GLY A 71 -9.57 8.43 -6.68
CA GLY A 71 -9.79 7.02 -6.93
C GLY A 71 -8.83 6.11 -6.16
N PHE A 72 -7.57 6.52 -5.94
CA PHE A 72 -6.61 5.81 -5.11
C PHE A 72 -7.01 5.83 -3.63
N ALA A 73 -7.43 6.98 -3.11
CA ALA A 73 -7.98 7.07 -1.76
C ALA A 73 -9.20 6.14 -1.60
N ARG A 74 -10.07 6.09 -2.61
CA ARG A 74 -11.26 5.21 -2.60
C ARG A 74 -10.88 3.73 -2.66
N VAL A 75 -9.93 3.35 -3.51
CA VAL A 75 -9.40 1.97 -3.58
C VAL A 75 -8.83 1.55 -2.23
N ASN A 76 -8.00 2.40 -1.61
CA ASN A 76 -7.44 2.10 -0.29
C ASN A 76 -8.52 1.95 0.78
N ALA A 77 -9.52 2.84 0.79
CA ALA A 77 -10.65 2.71 1.70
C ALA A 77 -11.41 1.39 1.51
N LEU A 78 -11.60 0.94 0.26
CA LEU A 78 -12.22 -0.35 -0.05
C LEU A 78 -11.34 -1.54 0.36
N ILE A 79 -10.02 -1.43 0.23
CA ILE A 79 -9.07 -2.45 0.70
C ILE A 79 -9.16 -2.60 2.22
N TYR A 80 -9.19 -1.49 2.97
CA TYR A 80 -9.36 -1.51 4.43
C TYR A 80 -10.73 -2.08 4.86
N GLN A 81 -11.76 -1.88 4.04
CA GLN A 81 -13.08 -2.48 4.25
C GLN A 81 -13.15 -3.93 3.74
N GLU A 82 -12.03 -4.50 3.28
CA GLU A 82 -11.95 -5.83 2.69
C GLU A 82 -12.89 -6.03 1.47
N ARG A 83 -13.31 -4.95 0.81
CA ARG A 83 -14.16 -4.98 -0.40
C ARG A 83 -13.31 -5.09 -1.66
N TYR A 84 -12.55 -6.18 -1.79
CA TYR A 84 -11.55 -6.32 -2.86
C TYR A 84 -12.14 -6.33 -4.27
N ARG A 85 -13.37 -6.82 -4.45
CA ARG A 85 -14.05 -6.82 -5.75
C ARG A 85 -14.29 -5.41 -6.29
N GLU A 86 -14.78 -4.52 -5.44
CA GLU A 86 -15.04 -3.12 -5.82
C GLU A 86 -13.74 -2.34 -5.97
N ALA A 87 -12.78 -2.58 -5.07
CA ALA A 87 -11.44 -2.02 -5.20
C ALA A 87 -10.83 -2.39 -6.56
N ARG A 88 -10.99 -3.64 -7.00
CA ARG A 88 -10.51 -4.11 -8.31
C ARG A 88 -11.18 -3.38 -9.46
N GLN A 89 -12.49 -3.19 -9.42
CA GLN A 89 -13.22 -2.50 -10.49
C GLN A 89 -12.68 -1.09 -10.69
N ILE A 90 -12.54 -0.33 -9.60
CA ILE A 90 -11.99 1.04 -9.64
C ILE A 90 -10.54 1.01 -10.13
N ALA A 91 -9.69 0.14 -9.55
CA ALA A 91 -8.29 0.02 -9.95
C ALA A 91 -8.11 -0.36 -11.44
N THR A 92 -9.04 -1.13 -12.02
CA THR A 92 -8.99 -1.51 -13.44
C THR A 92 -9.16 -0.31 -14.36
N TYR A 93 -10.01 0.65 -13.99
CA TYR A 93 -10.14 1.90 -14.74
C TYR A 93 -8.93 2.81 -14.50
N LEU A 94 -8.47 2.91 -13.26
CA LEU A 94 -7.35 3.80 -12.91
C LEU A 94 -6.00 3.37 -13.49
N ARG A 95 -5.81 2.09 -13.82
CA ARG A 95 -4.57 1.62 -14.48
C ARG A 95 -4.26 2.36 -15.79
N TRP A 96 -5.29 2.86 -16.47
CA TRP A 96 -5.14 3.59 -17.73
C TRP A 96 -4.75 5.05 -17.50
N LEU A 97 -5.19 5.65 -16.39
CA LEU A 97 -4.84 7.03 -16.05
C LEU A 97 -3.42 7.14 -15.48
N HIS A 98 -2.92 6.08 -14.82
CA HIS A 98 -1.59 6.08 -14.23
C HIS A 98 -0.92 4.71 -14.42
N PRO A 99 -0.27 4.45 -15.58
CA PRO A 99 0.38 3.16 -15.84
C PRO A 99 1.70 2.96 -15.07
N ILE A 100 2.21 4.01 -14.41
CA ILE A 100 3.49 4.00 -13.69
C ILE A 100 3.26 3.67 -12.20
N ASP A 101 4.30 3.32 -11.46
CA ASP A 101 4.29 3.08 -10.00
C ASP A 101 3.45 1.86 -9.55
N GLY A 102 3.42 0.77 -10.34
CA GLY A 102 2.85 -0.53 -9.93
C GLY A 102 1.32 -0.67 -10.05
N TRP A 103 0.63 0.35 -10.54
CA TRP A 103 -0.83 0.35 -10.70
C TRP A 103 -1.36 -0.63 -11.74
N PHE A 104 -0.52 -1.09 -12.66
CA PHE A 104 -0.89 -2.13 -13.62
C PHE A 104 -1.08 -3.49 -12.94
N GLU A 105 -0.37 -3.71 -11.84
CA GLU A 105 -0.29 -4.98 -11.10
C GLU A 105 -1.40 -5.05 -10.04
N GLN A 106 -1.82 -3.89 -9.53
CA GLN A 106 -2.79 -3.76 -8.44
C GLN A 106 -4.15 -4.45 -8.70
N PRO A 107 -4.77 -4.38 -9.89
CA PRO A 107 -5.99 -5.14 -10.17
C PRO A 107 -5.81 -6.66 -10.09
N LYS A 108 -4.63 -7.18 -10.44
CA LYS A 108 -4.32 -8.61 -10.35
C LYS A 108 -4.18 -9.03 -8.89
N ILE A 109 -3.49 -8.22 -8.08
CA ILE A 109 -3.36 -8.42 -6.63
C ILE A 109 -4.74 -8.43 -5.98
N LEU A 110 -5.59 -7.45 -6.28
CA LEU A 110 -6.95 -7.37 -5.73
C LEU A 110 -7.83 -8.54 -6.15
N ARG A 111 -7.64 -9.08 -7.37
CA ARG A 111 -8.30 -10.31 -7.80
C ARG A 111 -7.83 -11.51 -6.99
N ALA A 112 -6.55 -11.62 -6.69
CA ALA A 112 -6.03 -12.70 -5.87
C ALA A 112 -6.58 -12.61 -4.43
N LEU A 113 -6.61 -11.41 -3.83
CA LEU A 113 -7.23 -11.20 -2.52
C LEU A 113 -8.74 -11.53 -2.51
N GLU A 114 -9.47 -11.18 -3.57
CA GLU A 114 -10.89 -11.56 -3.75
C GLU A 114 -11.06 -13.10 -3.79
N LEU A 115 -10.15 -13.82 -4.45
CA LEU A 115 -10.15 -15.29 -4.47
C LEU A 115 -9.81 -15.88 -3.09
N GLY A 116 -8.85 -15.27 -2.38
CA GLY A 116 -8.50 -15.64 -1.01
C GLY A 116 -9.68 -15.53 -0.06
N GLN A 117 -10.46 -14.44 -0.13
CA GLN A 117 -11.68 -14.27 0.67
C GLN A 117 -12.72 -15.37 0.47
N ARG A 118 -12.73 -16.01 -0.70
CA ARG A 118 -13.67 -17.10 -1.03
C ARG A 118 -13.12 -18.48 -0.64
N GLY A 119 -12.05 -18.55 0.15
CA GLY A 119 -11.41 -19.80 0.56
C GLY A 119 -10.53 -20.43 -0.52
N SER A 120 -10.23 -19.72 -1.61
CA SER A 120 -9.38 -20.22 -2.71
C SER A 120 -7.95 -19.66 -2.61
N ALA A 121 -7.38 -19.61 -1.41
CA ALA A 121 -6.08 -19.00 -1.14
C ALA A 121 -4.93 -19.67 -1.93
N HIS A 122 -4.95 -21.00 -2.08
CA HIS A 122 -3.94 -21.72 -2.86
C HIS A 122 -3.92 -21.28 -4.34
N VAL A 123 -5.09 -21.15 -4.98
CA VAL A 123 -5.22 -20.66 -6.37
C VAL A 123 -4.78 -19.19 -6.46
N ALA A 124 -5.14 -18.39 -5.45
CA ALA A 124 -4.76 -16.98 -5.39
C ALA A 124 -3.23 -16.79 -5.31
N ILE A 125 -2.55 -17.58 -4.49
CA ILE A 125 -1.09 -17.55 -4.33
C ILE A 125 -0.39 -18.09 -5.58
N ALA A 126 -0.96 -19.07 -6.28
CA ALA A 126 -0.41 -19.53 -7.56
C ALA A 126 -0.48 -18.40 -8.61
N ASN A 127 -1.63 -17.72 -8.72
CA ASN A 127 -1.85 -16.61 -9.67
C ASN A 127 -0.97 -15.38 -9.36
N LEU A 128 -1.01 -14.92 -8.11
CA LEU A 128 0.21 -14.63 -7.33
C LEU A 128 1.57 -14.53 -8.02
N ARG A 129 2.27 -15.66 -7.88
CA ARG A 129 3.65 -15.91 -8.27
C ARG A 129 3.89 -15.78 -9.77
N VAL A 130 2.86 -15.99 -10.59
CA VAL A 130 2.92 -15.83 -12.05
C VAL A 130 2.78 -14.36 -12.44
N ALA A 131 1.95 -13.61 -11.72
CA ALA A 131 1.61 -12.24 -12.05
C ALA A 131 2.65 -11.22 -11.58
N GLU A 132 3.31 -11.48 -10.45
CA GLU A 132 4.21 -10.57 -9.76
C GLU A 132 5.50 -11.27 -9.30
N PRO A 133 6.68 -10.65 -9.47
CA PRO A 133 7.85 -11.10 -8.75
C PRO A 133 7.58 -10.95 -7.25
N LEU A 134 7.77 -12.02 -6.47
CA LEU A 134 7.66 -11.98 -5.00
C LEU A 134 8.63 -10.97 -4.34
N ALA A 135 9.47 -10.31 -5.13
CA ALA A 135 10.33 -9.22 -4.73
C ALA A 135 9.58 -7.88 -4.56
N SER A 136 8.40 -7.67 -5.17
CA SER A 136 7.68 -6.40 -5.06
C SER A 136 7.05 -6.24 -3.66
N PRO A 137 7.12 -5.05 -3.03
CA PRO A 137 6.53 -4.83 -1.69
C PRO A 137 5.03 -5.15 -1.62
N LEU A 138 4.30 -4.85 -2.69
CA LEU A 138 2.88 -5.15 -2.81
C LEU A 138 2.63 -6.66 -2.95
N GLY A 139 3.39 -7.36 -3.78
CA GLY A 139 3.31 -8.81 -3.93
C GLY A 139 3.59 -9.56 -2.63
N ARG A 140 4.57 -9.08 -1.84
CA ARG A 140 4.88 -9.64 -0.51
C ARG A 140 3.72 -9.50 0.46
N ASN A 141 3.15 -8.30 0.60
CA ASN A 141 2.00 -8.08 1.47
C ASN A 141 0.80 -8.93 1.06
N ALA A 142 0.52 -8.99 -0.24
CA ALA A 142 -0.58 -9.80 -0.75
C ALA A 142 -0.40 -11.29 -0.46
N THR A 143 0.81 -11.82 -0.64
CA THR A 143 1.12 -13.21 -0.34
C THR A 143 0.98 -13.50 1.15
N ALA A 144 1.55 -12.64 2.00
CA ALA A 144 1.44 -12.77 3.46
C ALA A 144 -0.02 -12.72 3.92
N LEU A 145 -0.80 -11.78 3.38
CA LEU A 145 -2.22 -11.64 3.70
C LEU A 145 -3.04 -12.86 3.27
N LEU A 146 -2.76 -13.45 2.11
CA LEU A 146 -3.45 -14.67 1.67
C LEU A 146 -3.19 -15.87 2.59
N LEU A 147 -1.95 -16.05 3.04
CA LEU A 147 -1.61 -17.10 4.01
C LEU A 147 -2.25 -16.83 5.37
N LEU A 148 -2.33 -15.56 5.77
CA LEU A 148 -3.00 -15.12 7.00
C LEU A 148 -4.50 -15.46 6.99
N MET A 149 -5.18 -15.17 5.87
CA MET A 149 -6.63 -15.38 5.72
C MET A 149 -7.02 -16.86 5.81
N ASP A 150 -6.13 -17.75 5.38
CA ASP A 150 -6.33 -19.20 5.41
C ASP A 150 -5.76 -19.84 6.69
N ALA A 151 -5.31 -19.04 7.66
CA ALA A 151 -4.70 -19.48 8.91
C ALA A 151 -3.50 -20.44 8.73
N ARG A 152 -2.75 -20.31 7.62
CA ARG A 152 -1.57 -21.14 7.30
C ARG A 152 -0.32 -20.57 7.96
N TRP A 153 -0.33 -20.53 9.30
CA TRP A 153 0.67 -19.82 10.10
C TRP A 153 2.10 -20.35 9.94
N GLY A 154 2.27 -21.68 9.89
CA GLY A 154 3.59 -22.29 9.68
C GLY A 154 4.18 -21.91 8.31
N GLU A 155 3.37 -22.01 7.26
CA GLU A 155 3.81 -21.64 5.91
C GLU A 155 4.05 -20.14 5.76
N LEU A 156 3.26 -19.31 6.44
CA LEU A 156 3.51 -17.87 6.51
C LEU A 156 4.86 -17.58 7.16
N LEU A 157 5.17 -18.25 8.26
CA LEU A 157 6.44 -18.08 8.98
C LEU A 157 7.62 -18.50 8.10
N ASP A 158 7.57 -19.70 7.53
CA ASP A 158 8.59 -20.23 6.62
C ASP A 158 8.79 -19.31 5.42
N TRP A 159 7.69 -18.85 4.83
CA TRP A 159 7.73 -17.96 3.68
C TRP A 159 8.39 -16.61 4.01
N ILE A 160 8.03 -15.98 5.14
CA ILE A 160 8.64 -14.72 5.57
C ILE A 160 10.14 -14.91 5.78
N GLN A 161 10.55 -15.96 6.51
CA GLN A 161 11.96 -16.20 6.83
C GLN A 161 12.81 -16.50 5.59
N GLN A 162 12.24 -17.17 4.58
CA GLN A 162 12.98 -17.55 3.36
C GLN A 162 12.97 -16.46 2.28
N HIS A 163 11.89 -15.70 2.13
CA HIS A 163 11.66 -14.85 0.95
C HIS A 163 11.63 -13.35 1.24
N VAL A 164 11.48 -12.93 2.50
CA VAL A 164 11.40 -11.52 2.87
C VAL A 164 12.74 -11.07 3.46
N PRO A 165 13.46 -10.14 2.80
CA PRO A 165 14.67 -9.57 3.36
C PRO A 165 14.37 -8.89 4.70
N GLU A 166 15.27 -9.02 5.67
CA GLU A 166 15.09 -8.47 7.01
C GLU A 166 14.84 -6.94 7.00
N ASN A 167 15.53 -6.22 6.12
CA ASN A 167 15.30 -4.78 5.91
C ASN A 167 13.89 -4.48 5.40
N ALA A 168 13.28 -5.36 4.62
CA ALA A 168 11.90 -5.19 4.15
C ALA A 168 10.90 -5.46 5.28
N LEU A 169 11.14 -6.48 6.11
CA LEU A 169 10.31 -6.79 7.27
C LEU A 169 10.25 -5.61 8.26
N HIS A 170 11.39 -4.96 8.53
CA HIS A 170 11.42 -3.78 9.42
C HIS A 170 10.86 -2.51 8.78
N ARG A 171 10.87 -2.42 7.45
CA ARG A 171 10.31 -1.28 6.72
C ARG A 171 8.81 -1.38 6.51
N ASP A 172 8.20 -2.52 6.77
CA ASP A 172 6.77 -2.73 6.54
C ASP A 172 6.07 -3.14 7.84
N PRO A 173 5.32 -2.22 8.47
CA PRO A 173 4.58 -2.50 9.69
C PRO A 173 3.59 -3.66 9.55
N HIS A 174 2.97 -3.85 8.37
CA HIS A 174 1.99 -4.93 8.16
C HIS A 174 2.69 -6.29 8.14
N LEU A 175 3.79 -6.42 7.41
CA LEU A 175 4.58 -7.66 7.40
C LEU A 175 5.13 -7.99 8.80
N ALA A 176 5.62 -6.99 9.54
CA ALA A 176 6.07 -7.19 10.91
C ALA A 176 4.96 -7.73 11.82
N LEU A 177 3.73 -7.20 11.69
CA LEU A 177 2.57 -7.69 12.44
C LEU A 177 2.18 -9.11 12.05
N TYR A 178 2.20 -9.45 10.76
CA TYR A 178 1.91 -10.81 10.30
C TYR A 178 2.93 -11.81 10.83
N TYR A 179 4.22 -11.44 10.84
CA TYR A 179 5.29 -12.26 11.40
C TYR A 179 5.12 -12.50 12.91
N LEU A 180 4.88 -11.43 13.68
CA LEU A 180 4.62 -11.55 15.12
C LEU A 180 3.41 -12.43 15.40
N ARG A 181 2.30 -12.22 14.67
CA ARG A 181 1.12 -13.06 14.85
C ARG A 181 1.40 -14.54 14.54
N ALA A 182 2.12 -14.82 13.45
CA ALA A 182 2.48 -16.18 13.06
C ALA A 182 3.32 -16.90 14.13
N LEU A 183 4.31 -16.21 14.72
CA LEU A 183 5.11 -16.75 15.84
C LEU A 183 4.24 -17.14 17.03
N GLY A 184 3.28 -16.28 17.39
CA GLY A 184 2.34 -16.56 18.46
C GLY A 184 1.44 -17.78 18.20
N GLU A 185 0.91 -17.91 16.98
CA GLU A 185 0.02 -19.01 16.59
C GLU A 185 0.76 -20.35 16.46
N VAL A 186 2.02 -20.34 16.02
CA VAL A 186 2.89 -21.53 15.98
C VAL A 186 3.42 -21.90 17.37
N GLY A 187 3.33 -20.99 18.34
CA GLY A 187 3.74 -21.22 19.72
C GLY A 187 5.22 -20.91 20.02
N ASP A 188 5.93 -20.25 19.10
CA ASP A 188 7.29 -19.76 19.34
C ASP A 188 7.25 -18.43 20.13
N LEU A 189 6.98 -18.55 21.42
CA LEU A 189 6.82 -17.40 22.32
C LEU A 189 8.14 -16.63 22.54
N ASN A 190 9.28 -17.33 22.53
CA ASN A 190 10.58 -16.69 22.68
C ASN A 190 10.93 -15.89 21.41
N GLY A 191 10.71 -16.49 20.24
CA GLY A 191 10.85 -15.80 18.96
C GLY A 191 9.94 -14.58 18.87
N LEU A 192 8.68 -14.69 19.35
CA LEU A 192 7.73 -13.58 19.40
C LEU A 192 8.25 -12.39 20.21
N LEU A 193 8.73 -12.62 21.43
CA LEU A 193 9.25 -11.56 22.31
C LEU A 193 10.48 -10.89 21.71
N TRP A 194 11.40 -11.70 21.17
CA TRP A 194 12.62 -11.18 20.54
C TRP A 194 12.31 -10.35 19.29
N ALA A 195 11.40 -10.84 18.44
CA ALA A 195 10.96 -10.12 17.25
C ALA A 195 10.23 -8.81 17.59
N LEU A 196 9.46 -8.78 18.68
CA LEU A 196 8.80 -7.57 19.16
C LEU A 196 9.84 -6.52 19.60
N GLU A 197 10.80 -6.91 20.43
CA GLU A 197 11.85 -6.01 20.90
C GLU A 197 12.62 -5.41 19.71
N ARG A 198 12.94 -6.24 18.72
CA ARG A 198 13.65 -5.81 17.51
C ARG A 198 12.83 -4.89 16.60
N SER A 199 11.52 -5.09 16.51
CA SER A 199 10.64 -4.29 15.63
C SER A 199 10.14 -3.00 16.28
N GLN A 200 10.14 -2.91 17.61
CA GLN A 200 9.62 -1.77 18.36
C GLN A 200 10.23 -0.41 17.95
N PRO A 201 11.56 -0.25 17.77
CA PRO A 201 12.14 1.03 17.34
C PRO A 201 11.62 1.49 15.98
N ALA A 202 11.44 0.56 15.04
CA ALA A 202 10.95 0.86 13.70
C ALA A 202 9.47 1.26 13.72
N LEU A 203 8.64 0.53 14.48
CA LEU A 203 7.22 0.83 14.67
C LEU A 203 7.00 2.17 15.39
N THR A 204 7.88 2.53 16.32
CA THR A 204 7.81 3.80 17.06
C THR A 204 8.20 4.99 16.17
N ARG A 205 9.32 4.89 15.45
CA ARG A 205 9.82 5.98 14.59
C ARG A 205 8.87 6.35 13.45
N ARG A 206 8.05 5.39 12.98
CA ARG A 206 7.11 5.60 11.88
C ARG A 206 5.76 6.15 12.32
N ALA A 207 5.59 6.50 13.60
CA ALA A 207 4.35 7.03 14.16
C ALA A 207 3.12 6.15 13.81
N SER A 208 3.29 4.83 13.86
CA SER A 208 2.19 3.86 13.70
C SER A 208 1.79 3.31 15.08
N PRO A 209 1.11 4.11 15.94
CA PRO A 209 0.77 3.70 17.30
C PRO A 209 -0.10 2.45 17.30
N ASP A 210 -1.01 2.33 16.32
CA ASP A 210 -1.92 1.19 16.18
C ASP A 210 -1.15 -0.11 15.95
N ALA A 211 -0.13 -0.08 15.08
CA ALA A 211 0.70 -1.24 14.82
C ALA A 211 1.52 -1.65 16.05
N LEU A 212 2.09 -0.69 16.77
CA LEU A 212 2.83 -1.00 18.00
C LEU A 212 1.90 -1.57 19.10
N ASN A 213 0.70 -1.01 19.24
CA ASN A 213 -0.28 -1.48 20.21
C ASN A 213 -0.77 -2.88 19.86
N LEU A 214 -1.02 -3.17 18.59
CA LEU A 214 -1.42 -4.50 18.13
C LEU A 214 -0.29 -5.52 18.33
N ALA A 215 0.96 -5.15 18.07
CA ALA A 215 2.12 -6.00 18.31
C ALA A 215 2.26 -6.37 19.81
N ARG A 216 2.08 -5.40 20.71
CA ARG A 216 2.05 -5.62 22.16
C ARG A 216 0.87 -6.48 22.58
N LEU A 217 -0.30 -6.27 21.99
CA LEU A 217 -1.48 -7.09 22.23
C LEU A 217 -1.22 -8.56 21.88
N PHE A 218 -0.55 -8.86 20.76
CA PHE A 218 -0.16 -10.23 20.42
C PHE A 218 0.74 -10.84 21.49
N ALA A 219 1.81 -10.15 21.90
CA ALA A 219 2.70 -10.65 22.94
C ALA A 219 1.94 -10.97 24.24
N LEU A 220 1.08 -10.05 24.70
CA LEU A 220 0.27 -10.28 25.90
C LEU A 220 -0.73 -11.44 25.73
N ALA A 221 -1.38 -11.55 24.57
CA ALA A 221 -2.40 -12.56 24.30
C ALA A 221 -1.83 -13.98 24.16
N PHE A 222 -0.60 -14.14 23.70
CA PHE A 222 0.05 -15.45 23.54
C PHE A 222 0.89 -15.84 24.76
N VAL A 223 1.70 -14.92 25.31
CA VAL A 223 2.54 -15.19 26.48
C VAL A 223 1.72 -15.23 27.78
N GLY A 224 0.62 -14.47 27.84
CA GLY A 224 -0.30 -14.46 28.98
C GLY A 224 -1.15 -15.73 29.13
N ARG A 225 -1.17 -16.64 28.14
CA ARG A 225 -1.82 -17.95 28.28
C ARG A 225 -0.99 -18.83 29.22
N ARG A 226 -1.21 -18.70 30.53
CA ARG A 226 -0.81 -19.74 31.48
C ARG A 226 -1.43 -21.06 31.01
N ARG A 227 -0.63 -22.12 30.96
CA ARG A 227 -1.06 -23.50 30.64
C ARG A 227 -2.46 -23.72 31.19
N ARG A 228 -3.44 -24.03 30.34
CA ARG A 228 -4.76 -24.49 30.78
C ARG A 228 -4.52 -25.52 31.88
N CYS A 229 -5.08 -25.29 33.06
CA CYS A 229 -5.20 -26.34 34.05
C CYS A 229 -5.81 -27.54 33.34
N ALA A 230 -5.04 -28.62 33.22
CA ALA A 230 -5.58 -29.93 32.91
C ALA A 230 -6.45 -30.30 34.12
N ALA A 231 -7.74 -29.99 34.02
CA ALA A 231 -8.78 -30.45 34.92
C ALA A 231 -9.93 -30.93 34.04
N CYS A 232 -9.85 -32.20 33.69
CA CYS A 232 -10.88 -33.23 33.87
C CYS A 232 -10.25 -34.58 33.50
#